data_AF-A0A7S0L4H9-F1
#
_entry.id   AF-A0A7S0L4H9-F1
#
_cell.length_a   1.000
_cell.length_b   1.000
_cell.length_c   1.000
_cell.angle_alpha   90.00
_cell.angle_beta   90.00
_cell.angle_gamma   90.00
#
_symmetry.space_group_name_H-M   'P 1'
#
loop_
_entity.id
_entity.type
_entity.pdbx_description
1 polymer ?
#
loop_
_entity_poly.entity_id
_entity_poly.type
_entity_poly.pdbx_seq_one_letter_code
_entity_poly.pdbx_strand_id
1 'polypeptide(L)'
;PKPVLLMCNVFVFASSVLLMTGHTWWVLFAGRVLIGMVAGITAGVVPMYFAEISPVGLRGAVGTAHQLGITLGILLSQVLTTPSLNLLGSEPHWRSLFLVPIC
;
A
#
# COMPACT_ATOMS: atom_id res chain seq x y z
N PRO A 1 7.25 6.76 16.46
CA PRO A 1 6.68 5.86 15.42
C PRO A 1 5.13 5.75 15.41
N LYS A 2 4.47 5.47 16.55
CA LYS A 2 2.99 5.32 16.66
C LYS A 2 2.13 6.41 15.98
N PRO A 3 2.40 7.72 16.14
CA PRO A 3 1.58 8.76 15.49
C PRO A 3 1.75 8.80 13.96
N VAL A 4 2.91 8.39 13.45
CA VAL A 4 3.21 8.38 12.01
C VAL A 4 2.43 7.28 11.29
N LEU A 5 2.32 6.09 11.90
CA LEU A 5 1.49 5.00 11.39
C LEU A 5 0.01 5.39 11.27
N LEU A 6 -0.51 6.11 12.27
CA LEU A 6 -1.90 6.54 12.30
C LEU A 6 -2.16 7.64 11.26
N MET A 7 -1.23 8.58 11.07
CA MET A 7 -1.31 9.58 10.00
C MET A 7 -1.21 8.96 8.60
N CYS A 8 -0.33 7.97 8.40
CA CYS A 8 -0.23 7.26 7.12
C CYS A 8 -1.54 6.55 6.77
N ASN A 9 -2.18 5.90 7.74
CA ASN A 9 -3.43 5.18 7.49
C ASN A 9 -4.57 6.14 7.07
N VAL A 10 -4.70 7.29 7.74
CA VAL A 10 -5.66 8.34 7.34
C VAL A 10 -5.36 8.88 5.93
N PHE A 11 -4.09 9.08 5.59
CA PHE A 11 -3.68 9.54 4.27
C PHE A 11 -3.91 8.51 3.16
N VAL A 12 -3.74 7.21 3.46
CA VAL A 12 -4.08 6.12 2.53
C VAL A 12 -5.58 6.13 2.23
N PHE A 13 -6.41 6.19 3.28
CA PHE A 13 -7.87 6.26 3.10
C PHE A 13 -8.28 7.49 2.28
N ALA A 14 -7.71 8.66 2.57
CA ALA A 14 -7.98 9.88 1.81
C ALA A 14 -7.60 9.74 0.32
N SER A 15 -6.45 9.13 0.04
CA SER A 15 -5.94 8.91 -1.32
C SER A 15 -6.81 7.91 -2.10
N SER A 16 -7.25 6.82 -1.46
CA SER A 16 -8.16 5.83 -2.06
C SER A 16 -9.52 6.42 -2.42
N VAL A 17 -10.09 7.28 -1.57
CA VAL A 17 -11.36 7.97 -1.86
C VAL A 17 -11.21 8.96 -3.02
N LEU A 18 -10.08 9.68 -3.09
CA LEU A 18 -9.74 10.59 -4.18
C LEU A 18 -9.61 9.86 -5.53
N LEU A 19 -8.96 8.70 -5.55
CA LEU A 19 -8.81 7.88 -6.75
C LEU A 19 -10.13 7.27 -7.22
N MET A 20 -11.05 6.95 -6.30
CA MET A 20 -12.38 6.40 -6.64
C MET A 20 -13.31 7.46 -7.26
N THR A 21 -13.24 8.69 -6.77
CA THR A 21 -14.09 9.82 -7.21
C THR A 21 -13.54 10.57 -8.42
N GLY A 22 -12.25 10.38 -8.74
CA GLY A 22 -11.56 11.06 -9.84
C GLY A 22 -12.07 10.67 -11.23
N HIS A 23 -12.91 11.52 -11.83
CA HIS A 23 -13.29 11.41 -13.24
C HIS A 23 -12.34 12.11 -14.22
N THR A 24 -11.42 12.93 -13.71
CA THR A 24 -10.50 13.76 -14.53
C THR A 24 -9.06 13.26 -14.42
N TRP A 25 -8.29 13.34 -15.51
CA TRP A 25 -6.87 12.97 -15.57
C TRP A 25 -6.02 13.57 -14.44
N TRP A 26 -6.25 14.85 -14.12
CA TRP A 26 -5.54 15.57 -13.07
C TRP A 26 -5.73 14.95 -11.67
N VAL A 27 -6.93 14.45 -11.38
CA VAL A 27 -7.26 13.85 -10.07
C VAL A 27 -6.58 12.49 -9.93
N LEU A 28 -6.51 11.71 -11.02
CA LEU A 28 -5.81 10.43 -11.05
C LEU A 28 -4.29 10.62 -10.87
N PHE A 29 -3.71 11.63 -11.51
CA PHE A 29 -2.28 11.95 -11.35
C PHE A 29 -1.98 12.37 -9.91
N ALA A 30 -2.78 13.27 -9.33
CA ALA A 30 -2.61 13.71 -7.95
C ALA A 30 -2.75 12.55 -6.94
N GLY A 31 -3.74 11.67 -7.13
CA GLY A 31 -3.93 10.49 -6.29
C GLY A 31 -2.75 9.51 -6.34
N ARG A 32 -2.14 9.31 -7.53
CA ARG A 32 -0.93 8.48 -7.71
C ARG A 32 0.31 9.07 -7.01
N VAL A 33 0.46 10.38 -7.03
CA VAL A 33 1.56 11.06 -6.33
C VAL A 33 1.38 10.95 -4.80
N LEU A 34 0.16 11.19 -4.30
CA LEU A 34 -0.16 11.09 -2.88
C LEU A 34 0.04 9.67 -2.33
N ILE A 35 -0.52 8.65 -2.99
CA ILE A 35 -0.36 7.25 -2.55
C ILE A 35 1.12 6.83 -2.57
N GLY A 36 1.91 7.31 -3.55
CA GLY A 36 3.34 7.04 -3.64
C GLY A 36 4.14 7.67 -2.51
N MET A 37 3.85 8.93 -2.15
CA MET A 37 4.50 9.59 -1.02
C MET A 37 4.22 8.87 0.30
N VAL A 38 2.96 8.48 0.54
CA VAL A 38 2.54 7.80 1.77
C VAL A 38 3.14 6.39 1.86
N ALA A 39 3.19 5.66 0.74
CA ALA A 39 3.83 4.36 0.67
C ALA A 39 5.33 4.46 0.98
N GLY A 40 6.03 5.46 0.44
CA GLY A 40 7.46 5.68 0.70
C GLY A 40 7.78 5.97 2.17
N ILE A 41 6.98 6.83 2.81
CA ILE A 41 7.14 7.13 4.25
C ILE A 41 6.87 5.87 5.08
N THR A 42 5.82 5.11 4.75
CA THR A 42 5.44 3.90 5.49
C THR A 42 6.50 2.79 5.33
N ALA A 43 7.03 2.59 4.13
CA ALA A 43 8.08 1.60 3.86
C ALA A 43 9.39 1.87 4.62
N GLY A 44 9.69 3.14 4.96
CA GLY A 44 10.84 3.48 5.80
C GLY A 44 10.56 3.37 7.30
N VAL A 45 9.37 3.77 7.74
CA VAL A 45 9.00 3.84 9.17
C VAL A 45 8.71 2.47 9.76
N VAL A 46 8.13 1.55 8.99
CA VAL A 46 7.77 0.19 9.45
C VAL A 46 8.99 -0.64 9.87
N PRO A 47 10.04 -0.84 9.04
CA PRO A 47 11.22 -1.60 9.46
C PRO A 47 11.98 -0.91 10.60
N MET A 48 11.98 0.42 10.66
CA MET A 48 12.57 1.18 11.78
C MET A 48 11.82 0.91 13.08
N TYR A 49 10.49 0.90 13.06
CA TYR A 49 9.67 0.59 14.23
C TYR A 49 9.87 -0.85 14.72
N PHE A 50 9.88 -1.82 13.81
CA PHE A 50 10.17 -3.20 14.18
C PHE A 50 11.62 -3.38 14.66
N ALA A 51 12.57 -2.60 14.15
CA ALA A 51 13.96 -2.58 14.64
C ALA A 51 14.10 -1.98 16.05
N GLU A 52 13.23 -1.05 16.44
CA GLU A 52 13.14 -0.52 17.81
C GLU A 52 12.53 -1.53 18.81
N ILE A 53 11.60 -2.37 18.35
CA ILE A 53 10.93 -3.39 19.18
C ILE A 53 11.72 -4.71 19.26
N SER A 54 12.60 -4.98 18.30
CA SER A 54 13.30 -6.27 18.21
C SER A 54 14.61 -6.30 19.02
N PRO A 55 14.90 -7.43 19.70
CA PRO A 55 16.16 -7.62 20.41
C PRO A 55 17.35 -7.64 19.44
N VAL A 56 18.52 -7.20 19.93
CA VAL A 56 19.73 -6.85 19.14
C VAL A 56 20.20 -7.91 18.13
N GLY A 57 19.83 -9.19 18.29
CA GLY A 57 20.20 -10.27 17.37
C GLY A 57 19.27 -10.49 16.16
N LEU A 58 18.05 -9.94 16.14
CA LEU A 58 17.05 -10.22 15.09
C LEU A 58 16.80 -9.05 14.12
N ARG A 59 17.54 -7.95 14.24
CA ARG A 59 17.38 -6.76 13.38
C ARG A 59 17.46 -7.08 11.88
N GLY A 60 18.31 -8.03 11.50
CA GLY A 60 18.41 -8.50 10.11
C GLY A 60 17.21 -9.33 9.65
N ALA A 61 16.68 -10.21 10.52
CA ALA A 61 15.51 -11.05 10.21
C ALA A 61 14.22 -10.22 10.06
N VAL A 62 14.11 -9.12 10.79
CA VAL A 62 13.00 -8.17 10.69
C VAL A 62 13.01 -7.45 9.34
N GLY A 63 14.18 -7.01 8.87
CA GLY A 63 14.32 -6.35 7.57
C GLY A 63 13.95 -7.28 6.40
N THR A 64 14.39 -8.54 6.47
CA THR A 64 14.03 -9.54 5.44
C THR A 64 12.55 -9.91 5.51
N ALA A 65 11.95 -10.04 6.69
CA ALA A 65 10.51 -10.27 6.84
C ALA A 65 9.67 -9.13 6.24
N HIS A 66 10.10 -7.87 6.41
CA HIS A 66 9.43 -6.72 5.79
C HIS A 66 9.51 -6.76 4.25
N GLN A 67 10.69 -7.02 3.70
CA GLN A 67 10.90 -7.16 2.25
C GLN A 67 10.07 -8.31 1.67
N LEU A 68 10.00 -9.44 2.38
CA LEU A 68 9.18 -10.60 2.02
C LEU A 68 7.67 -10.26 2.05
N GLY A 69 7.22 -9.50 3.05
CA GLY A 69 5.84 -9.01 3.13
C GLY A 69 5.46 -8.14 1.92
N ILE A 70 6.35 -7.23 1.51
CA ILE A 70 6.14 -6.40 0.31
C ILE A 70 6.08 -7.27 -0.95
N THR A 71 7.01 -8.21 -1.12
CA THR A 71 7.03 -9.08 -2.30
C THR A 71 5.81 -10.01 -2.35
N LEU A 72 5.33 -10.52 -1.21
CA LEU A 72 4.08 -11.27 -1.11
C LEU A 72 2.87 -10.40 -1.45
N GLY A 73 2.81 -9.15 -0.97
CA GLY A 73 1.75 -8.21 -1.31
C GLY A 73 1.68 -7.91 -2.82
N ILE A 74 2.83 -7.72 -3.46
CA ILE A 74 2.91 -7.55 -4.92
C ILE A 74 2.45 -8.82 -5.63
N LEU A 75 2.91 -9.99 -5.19
CA LEU A 75 2.54 -11.28 -5.81
C LEU A 75 1.03 -11.52 -5.70
N LEU A 76 0.42 -11.25 -4.54
CA LEU A 76 -1.03 -11.31 -4.36
C LEU A 76 -1.76 -10.29 -5.25
N SER A 77 -1.26 -9.06 -5.36
CA SER A 77 -1.84 -8.05 -6.26
C SER A 77 -1.83 -8.52 -7.72
N GLN A 78 -0.73 -9.11 -8.19
CA GLN A 78 -0.66 -9.65 -9.54
C GLN A 78 -1.62 -10.84 -9.73
N VAL A 79 -1.70 -11.76 -8.77
CA VAL A 79 -2.62 -12.91 -8.82
C VAL A 79 -4.08 -12.45 -8.89
N LEU A 80 -4.48 -11.44 -8.10
CA LEU A 80 -5.83 -10.87 -8.10
C LEU A 80 -6.14 -10.09 -9.39
N THR A 81 -5.12 -9.50 -10.02
CA THR A 81 -5.23 -8.83 -11.33
C THR A 81 -5.24 -9.80 -12.52
N THR A 82 -4.78 -11.05 -12.34
CA THR A 82 -4.62 -12.00 -13.45
C THR A 82 -5.97 -12.36 -14.09
N PRO A 83 -6.08 -12.40 -15.43
CA PRO A 83 -7.35 -12.59 -16.16
C PRO A 83 -8.07 -13.92 -15.91
N SER A 84 -7.43 -14.90 -15.27
CA SER A 84 -8.01 -16.22 -14.97
C SER A 84 -9.07 -16.21 -13.87
N LEU A 85 -9.08 -15.20 -12.98
CA LEU A 85 -10.06 -15.12 -11.88
C LEU A 85 -11.24 -14.18 -12.15
N ASN A 86 -11.17 -13.31 -13.16
CA ASN A 86 -12.26 -12.45 -13.69
C ASN A 86 -13.20 -11.77 -12.66
N LEU A 87 -12.77 -11.57 -11.42
CA LEU A 87 -13.59 -11.01 -10.33
C LEU A 87 -13.52 -9.47 -10.27
N LEU A 88 -12.49 -8.84 -10.84
CA LEU A 88 -12.25 -7.39 -10.74
C LEU A 88 -11.85 -6.72 -12.06
N GLY A 89 -11.80 -7.48 -13.16
CA GLY A 89 -11.37 -7.03 -14.50
C GLY A 89 -12.50 -6.85 -15.53
N SER A 90 -13.77 -7.05 -15.16
CA SER A 90 -14.90 -6.76 -16.05
C SER A 90 -15.29 -5.26 -15.97
N GLU A 91 -15.54 -4.63 -17.12
CA GLU A 91 -16.11 -3.26 -17.23
C GLU A 91 -17.35 -3.19 -16.31
N PRO A 92 -17.31 -2.55 -15.11
CA PRO A 92 -16.79 -1.20 -14.82
C PRO A 92 -15.96 -1.10 -13.51
N HIS A 93 -15.46 -2.21 -12.94
CA HIS A 93 -14.96 -2.24 -11.55
C HIS A 93 -13.47 -1.94 -11.36
N TRP A 94 -12.72 -1.49 -12.37
CA TRP A 94 -11.28 -1.19 -12.21
C TRP A 94 -10.97 -0.15 -11.11
N ARG A 95 -11.96 0.67 -10.72
CA ARG A 95 -11.84 1.61 -9.60
C ARG A 95 -11.88 0.93 -8.23
N SER A 96 -12.51 -0.24 -8.09
CA SER A 96 -12.55 -0.98 -6.81
C SER A 96 -11.20 -1.61 -6.46
N LEU A 97 -10.27 -1.74 -7.42
CA LEU A 97 -8.85 -2.08 -7.16
C LEU A 97 -8.17 -1.08 -6.23
N PHE A 98 -8.55 0.20 -6.26
CA PHE A 98 -7.98 1.23 -5.39
C PHE A 98 -8.64 1.30 -4.00
N LEU A 99 -9.77 0.60 -3.82
CA LEU A 99 -10.48 0.53 -2.56
C LEU A 99 -9.87 -0.48 -1.60
N VAL A 100 -9.24 -1.56 -2.10
CA VAL A 100 -8.50 -2.50 -1.25
C VAL A 100 -7.13 -1.88 -1.01
N PRO A 101 -6.91 -1.18 0.12
CA PRO A 101 -5.62 -0.61 0.42
C PRO A 101 -4.82 -1.79 0.95
N ILE A 102 -4.14 -2.50 0.06
CA ILE A 102 -3.23 -3.57 0.47
C ILE A 102 -1.96 -2.89 0.99
N CYS A 103 -2.04 -2.42 2.24
CA CYS A 103 -0.97 -1.98 3.13
C CYS A 103 -1.52 -1.97 4.56
#